data_AF-A0A6M0SB17-F1
#
_entry.id   AF-A0A6M0SB17-F1
#
_cell.length_a   1.000
_cell.length_b   1.000
_cell.length_c   1.000
_cell.angle_alpha   90.00
_cell.angle_beta   90.00
_cell.angle_gamma   90.00
#
_symmetry.space_group_name_H-M   'P 1'
#
loop_
_entity.id
_entity.type
_entity.pdbx_description
1 polymer ?
#
loop_
_entity_poly.entity_id
_entity_poly.type
_entity_poly.pdbx_seq_one_letter_code
_entity_poly.pdbx_strand_id
1 'polypeptide(L)'
;MGRILRPPDLALEHPNASLPQKLTSAWSDGVPTIQYFSVVMPGAIYLNLTGSGVASDMPIERFETDLLRDYQEKLGHYHAYVDGHYGSEDDADIYEMVGWEVLTGSKCADNTVLIYYQEVNGLATIKKHMPEMVEDYLEENPWARAEMD
;
A
#
# COMPACT_ATOMS: atom_id res chain seq x y z
N MET A 1 -0.43 -51.07 -25.31
CA MET A 1 -1.49 -50.59 -24.40
C MET A 1 -0.85 -49.65 -23.40
N GLY A 2 -1.00 -48.33 -23.58
CA GLY A 2 -0.45 -47.32 -22.66
C GLY A 2 -1.43 -47.03 -21.53
N ARG A 3 -0.97 -47.11 -20.28
CA ARG A 3 -1.77 -46.78 -19.09
C ARG A 3 -1.57 -45.30 -18.77
N ILE A 4 -2.57 -44.48 -19.06
CA ILE A 4 -2.61 -43.09 -18.58
C ILE A 4 -3.10 -43.13 -17.13
N LEU A 5 -2.19 -42.85 -16.19
CA LEU A 5 -2.55 -42.60 -14.80
C LEU A 5 -3.01 -41.15 -14.71
N ARG A 6 -4.30 -40.93 -14.43
CA ARG A 6 -4.79 -39.60 -14.02
C ARG A 6 -4.50 -39.44 -12.53
N PRO A 7 -4.03 -38.28 -12.06
CA PRO A 7 -3.86 -38.03 -10.64
C PRO A 7 -5.20 -38.26 -9.92
N PRO A 8 -5.21 -38.93 -8.76
CA PRO A 8 -6.41 -39.04 -7.94
C PRO A 8 -6.83 -37.64 -7.53
N ASP A 9 -8.13 -37.39 -7.57
CA ASP A 9 -8.87 -36.21 -7.13
C ASP A 9 -8.14 -35.33 -6.10
N LEU A 10 -7.17 -34.56 -6.57
CA LEU A 10 -6.74 -33.33 -5.94
C LEU A 10 -7.75 -32.30 -6.45
N ALA A 11 -8.95 -32.37 -5.87
CA ALA A 11 -9.65 -31.14 -5.58
C ALA A 11 -8.70 -30.37 -4.66
N LEU A 12 -7.79 -29.60 -5.26
CA LEU A 12 -7.02 -28.59 -4.57
C LEU A 12 -8.07 -27.59 -4.07
N GLU A 13 -8.66 -27.89 -2.91
CA GLU A 13 -9.23 -26.83 -2.10
C GLU A 13 -8.07 -25.88 -1.85
N HIS A 14 -8.11 -24.76 -2.56
CA HIS A 14 -7.17 -23.67 -2.32
C HIS A 14 -7.18 -23.46 -0.81
N PRO A 15 -6.02 -23.39 -0.12
CA PRO A 15 -5.95 -23.23 1.34
C PRO A 15 -6.71 -21.99 1.86
N ASN A 16 -7.17 -21.15 0.92
CA ASN A 16 -7.92 -19.92 1.14
C ASN A 16 -9.44 -20.06 0.94
N ALA A 17 -9.98 -21.25 0.66
CA ALA A 17 -11.43 -21.43 0.47
C ALA A 17 -12.25 -21.02 1.71
N SER A 18 -11.68 -21.20 2.90
CA SER A 18 -12.27 -20.76 4.18
C SER A 18 -11.75 -19.42 4.69
N LEU A 19 -10.78 -18.79 4.01
CA LEU A 19 -10.16 -17.54 4.46
C LEU A 19 -11.18 -16.39 4.54
N PRO A 20 -12.12 -16.24 3.58
CA PRO A 20 -13.21 -15.29 3.70
C PRO A 20 -14.03 -15.52 4.97
N GLN A 21 -14.45 -16.75 5.28
CA GLN A 21 -15.22 -17.05 6.50
C GLN A 21 -14.45 -16.77 7.79
N LYS A 22 -13.15 -17.12 7.85
CA LYS A 22 -12.31 -16.84 9.02
C LYS A 22 -12.12 -15.34 9.23
N LEU A 23 -11.92 -14.57 8.15
CA LEU A 23 -11.85 -13.12 8.19
C LEU A 23 -13.20 -12.54 8.65
N THR A 24 -14.31 -12.91 8.02
CA THR A 24 -15.66 -12.46 8.41
C THR A 24 -16.02 -12.83 9.85
N SER A 25 -15.48 -13.92 10.41
CA SER A 25 -15.69 -14.26 11.83
C SER A 25 -14.79 -13.49 12.80
N ALA A 26 -13.63 -13.00 12.33
CA ALA A 26 -12.73 -12.16 13.12
C ALA A 26 -13.28 -10.72 13.24
N TRP A 27 -14.01 -10.27 12.22
CA TRP A 27 -14.83 -9.05 12.27
C TRP A 27 -16.20 -9.42 12.83
N SER A 28 -16.39 -9.23 14.14
CA SER A 28 -17.53 -9.75 14.91
C SER A 28 -18.94 -9.51 14.32
N ASP A 29 -19.10 -8.57 13.39
CA ASP A 29 -20.39 -8.11 12.88
C ASP A 29 -20.47 -7.93 11.34
N GLY A 30 -19.51 -8.50 10.58
CA GLY A 30 -19.47 -8.39 9.11
C GLY A 30 -18.18 -7.78 8.59
N VAL A 31 -18.05 -7.64 7.26
CA VAL A 31 -16.87 -6.96 6.68
C VAL A 31 -16.91 -5.46 7.01
N PRO A 32 -15.76 -4.80 7.22
CA PRO A 32 -15.73 -3.36 7.45
C PRO A 32 -16.27 -2.58 6.24
N THR A 33 -16.87 -1.42 6.49
CA THR A 33 -17.31 -0.51 5.42
C THR A 33 -16.14 -0.07 4.54
N ILE A 34 -14.99 0.22 5.16
CA ILE A 34 -13.76 0.62 4.48
C ILE A 34 -12.57 -0.15 5.03
N GLN A 35 -11.77 -0.70 4.14
CA GLN A 35 -10.39 -1.11 4.40
C GLN A 35 -9.48 -0.26 3.52
N TYR A 36 -8.37 0.25 4.05
CA TYR A 36 -7.45 1.08 3.28
C TYR A 36 -6.00 0.63 3.43
N PHE A 37 -5.21 0.91 2.39
CA PHE A 37 -3.80 0.58 2.30
C PHE A 37 -3.03 1.74 1.67
N SER A 38 -1.96 2.16 2.31
CA SER A 38 -0.94 3.03 1.73
C SER A 38 -0.07 2.19 0.80
N VAL A 39 0.06 2.63 -0.43
CA VAL A 39 0.80 1.95 -1.48
C VAL A 39 1.74 2.93 -2.17
N VAL A 40 2.93 2.45 -2.53
CA VAL A 40 3.86 3.20 -3.35
C VAL A 40 3.34 3.23 -4.79
N MET A 41 3.36 4.41 -5.41
CA MET A 41 2.96 4.58 -6.80
C MET A 41 3.85 3.75 -7.74
N PRO A 42 3.32 3.04 -8.74
CA PRO A 42 4.15 2.41 -9.76
C PRO A 42 5.17 3.38 -10.38
N GLY A 43 6.45 3.00 -10.33
CA GLY A 43 7.57 3.81 -10.86
C GLY A 43 8.21 4.77 -9.85
N ALA A 44 7.60 4.95 -8.68
CA ALA A 44 8.24 5.59 -7.54
C ALA A 44 9.32 4.67 -6.93
N ILE A 45 10.21 5.24 -6.12
CA ILE A 45 11.16 4.46 -5.34
C ILE A 45 10.39 3.56 -4.40
N TYR A 46 10.71 2.26 -4.38
CA TYR A 46 9.96 1.30 -3.59
C TYR A 46 10.51 1.20 -2.17
N LEU A 47 9.72 1.68 -1.20
CA LEU A 47 9.88 1.38 0.21
C LEU A 47 8.58 0.76 0.74
N ASN A 48 8.71 -0.23 1.64
CA ASN A 48 7.54 -0.84 2.26
C ASN A 48 6.82 0.18 3.13
N LEU A 49 5.58 0.52 2.81
CA LEU A 49 4.74 1.40 3.62
C LEU A 49 3.91 0.57 4.62
N THR A 50 3.81 1.03 5.86
CA THR A 50 3.03 0.35 6.92
C THR A 50 1.61 0.90 7.08
N GLY A 51 1.26 1.96 6.34
CA GLY A 51 -0.04 2.60 6.46
C GLY A 51 -1.15 1.67 5.98
N SER A 52 -1.99 1.20 6.90
CA SER A 52 -3.18 0.42 6.58
C SER A 52 -4.14 0.43 7.76
N GLY A 53 -5.42 0.22 7.49
CA GLY A 53 -6.42 0.18 8.55
C GLY A 53 -7.82 -0.11 8.06
N VAL A 54 -8.75 -0.01 9.00
CA VAL A 54 -10.18 -0.23 8.76
C VAL A 54 -10.99 0.90 9.36
N ALA A 55 -12.06 1.28 8.68
CA ALA A 55 -13.08 2.19 9.20
C ALA A 55 -14.46 1.54 9.03
N SER A 56 -14.98 0.97 10.11
CA SER A 56 -16.22 0.18 10.09
C SER A 56 -17.48 1.05 10.06
N ASP A 57 -17.45 2.23 10.69
CA ASP A 57 -18.62 3.11 10.86
C ASP A 57 -18.57 4.38 9.99
N MET A 58 -17.65 4.43 9.02
CA MET A 58 -17.45 5.61 8.17
C MET A 58 -18.01 5.36 6.77
N PRO A 59 -18.92 6.22 6.26
CA PRO A 59 -19.31 6.21 4.85
C PRO A 59 -18.14 6.56 3.93
N ILE A 60 -18.09 5.94 2.75
CA ILE A 60 -16.99 6.15 1.78
C ILE A 60 -16.89 7.62 1.34
N GLU A 61 -18.01 8.31 1.17
CA GLU A 61 -18.02 9.72 0.73
C GLU A 61 -17.38 10.64 1.77
N ARG A 62 -17.54 10.32 3.07
CA ARG A 62 -16.88 11.06 4.14
C ARG A 62 -15.38 10.78 4.13
N PHE A 63 -14.99 9.52 3.97
CA PHE A 63 -13.58 9.11 3.89
C PHE A 63 -12.86 9.78 2.72
N GLU A 64 -13.47 9.79 1.52
CA GLU A 64 -12.92 10.48 0.35
C GLU A 64 -12.86 12.01 0.53
N THR A 65 -13.81 12.59 1.26
CA THR A 65 -13.75 14.03 1.60
C THR A 65 -12.57 14.33 2.52
N ASP A 66 -12.32 13.47 3.51
CA ASP A 66 -11.16 13.60 4.40
C ASP A 66 -9.85 13.43 3.59
N LEU A 67 -9.76 12.42 2.72
CA LEU A 67 -8.61 12.25 1.81
C LEU A 67 -8.39 13.47 0.89
N LEU A 68 -9.46 14.03 0.32
CA LEU A 68 -9.35 15.20 -0.55
C LEU A 68 -8.86 16.43 0.19
N ARG A 69 -9.38 16.70 1.39
CA ARG A 69 -8.87 17.77 2.26
C ARG A 69 -7.38 17.55 2.51
N ASP A 70 -7.02 16.34 2.88
CA ASP A 70 -5.67 16.03 3.30
C ASP A 70 -4.68 16.05 2.13
N TYR A 71 -5.13 15.71 0.92
CA TYR A 71 -4.39 15.94 -0.33
C TYR A 71 -4.17 17.43 -0.60
N GLN A 72 -5.23 18.25 -0.51
CA GLN A 72 -5.17 19.68 -0.84
C GLN A 72 -4.34 20.49 0.16
N GLU A 73 -4.50 20.17 1.44
CA GLU A 73 -3.82 20.87 2.53
C GLU A 73 -2.43 20.26 2.80
N LYS A 74 -2.02 19.23 2.04
CA LYS A 74 -0.81 18.43 2.27
C LYS A 74 -0.73 17.91 3.71
N LEU A 75 -1.88 17.59 4.29
CA LEU A 75 -2.01 16.98 5.61
C LEU A 75 -1.86 15.47 5.47
N GLY A 76 -0.68 15.04 5.02
CA GLY A 76 -0.46 13.71 4.46
C GLY A 76 0.01 12.65 5.45
N HIS A 77 0.03 12.92 6.77
CA HIS A 77 0.46 11.95 7.79
C HIS A 77 -0.60 10.86 8.08
N TYR A 78 -1.24 10.29 7.05
CA TYR A 78 -1.96 9.01 7.23
C TYR A 78 -0.94 7.88 7.34
N HIS A 79 -0.15 7.90 8.43
CA HIS A 79 0.64 6.81 8.99
C HIS A 79 1.33 5.86 7.99
N ALA A 80 1.84 6.38 6.86
CA ALA A 80 2.75 5.63 6.01
C ALA A 80 4.13 5.74 6.66
N TYR A 81 4.49 4.75 7.48
CA TYR A 81 5.87 4.60 7.93
C TYR A 81 6.58 3.63 7.01
N VAL A 82 7.89 3.81 6.83
CA VAL A 82 8.70 2.80 6.18
C VAL A 82 8.90 1.64 7.16
N ASP A 83 8.58 0.43 6.72
CA ASP A 83 8.78 -0.79 7.52
C ASP A 83 10.25 -0.90 7.97
N GLY A 84 10.47 -1.19 9.25
CA GLY A 84 11.79 -1.15 9.90
C GLY A 84 12.17 0.18 10.58
N HIS A 85 11.38 1.24 10.41
CA HIS A 85 11.62 2.57 11.00
C HIS A 85 10.41 3.11 11.79
N TYR A 86 9.79 2.25 12.61
CA TYR A 86 8.66 2.62 13.46
C TYR A 86 9.02 3.77 14.41
N GLY A 87 8.44 4.95 14.18
CA GLY A 87 8.43 6.06 15.15
C GLY A 87 9.28 7.29 14.83
N SER A 88 9.78 7.45 13.60
CA SER A 88 10.37 8.73 13.17
C SER A 88 9.32 9.57 12.43
N GLU A 89 9.16 10.84 12.83
CA GLU A 89 8.36 11.82 12.06
C GLU A 89 9.04 12.15 10.72
N ASP A 90 10.36 11.94 10.61
CA ASP A 90 11.17 12.16 9.39
C ASP A 90 10.71 11.32 8.19
N ASP A 91 9.93 10.26 8.41
CA ASP A 91 9.54 9.33 7.34
C ASP A 91 8.17 9.68 6.70
N ALA A 92 7.44 10.64 7.25
CA ALA A 92 6.27 11.19 6.58
C ALA A 92 6.62 12.32 5.58
N ASP A 93 7.84 12.88 5.67
CA ASP A 93 8.33 13.93 4.78
C ASP A 93 8.95 13.38 3.48
N ILE A 94 9.24 12.07 3.44
CA ILE A 94 9.87 11.43 2.28
C ILE A 94 8.87 11.08 1.19
N TYR A 95 7.59 10.87 1.50
CA TYR A 95 6.55 10.56 0.53
C TYR A 95 5.35 11.49 0.72
N GLU A 96 4.80 11.97 -0.39
CA GLU A 96 3.52 12.68 -0.40
C GLU A 96 2.43 11.86 -1.06
N MET A 97 1.20 12.03 -0.59
CA MET A 97 0.03 11.41 -1.22
C MET A 97 -0.21 12.07 -2.58
N VAL A 98 -0.28 11.24 -3.63
CA VAL A 98 -0.51 11.69 -5.01
C VAL A 98 -1.90 11.36 -5.53
N GLY A 99 -2.63 10.49 -4.84
CA GLY A 99 -4.02 10.15 -5.17
C GLY A 99 -4.50 8.91 -4.43
N TRP A 100 -5.72 8.47 -4.76
CA TRP A 100 -6.29 7.23 -4.24
C TRP A 100 -7.24 6.59 -5.25
N GLU A 101 -7.49 5.30 -5.07
CA GLU A 101 -8.48 4.53 -5.82
C GLU A 101 -9.41 3.79 -4.87
N VAL A 102 -10.71 3.82 -5.17
CA VAL A 102 -11.73 3.08 -4.45
C VAL A 102 -12.13 1.85 -5.25
N LEU A 103 -11.88 0.68 -4.68
CA LEU A 103 -12.24 -0.62 -5.23
C LEU A 103 -13.48 -1.15 -4.50
N THR A 104 -14.55 -1.36 -5.25
CA THR A 104 -15.83 -1.87 -4.72
C THR A 104 -15.99 -3.37 -5.02
N GLY A 105 -16.84 -4.05 -4.24
CA GLY A 105 -17.14 -5.47 -4.46
C GLY A 105 -16.10 -6.45 -3.93
N SER A 106 -15.22 -5.99 -3.03
CA SER A 106 -14.32 -6.86 -2.28
C SER A 106 -15.10 -7.76 -1.31
N LYS A 107 -14.58 -8.95 -1.05
CA LYS A 107 -15.11 -9.85 0.00
C LYS A 107 -14.54 -9.54 1.38
N CYS A 108 -13.61 -8.59 1.47
CA CYS A 108 -12.90 -8.24 2.70
C CYS A 108 -13.37 -6.92 3.31
N ALA A 109 -14.04 -6.07 2.53
CA ALA A 109 -14.63 -4.80 2.92
C ALA A 109 -15.65 -4.37 1.85
N ASP A 110 -16.63 -3.52 2.20
CA ASP A 110 -17.54 -2.96 1.21
C ASP A 110 -16.77 -2.10 0.19
N ASN A 111 -15.81 -1.32 0.69
CA ASN A 111 -14.88 -0.52 -0.09
C ASN A 111 -13.44 -0.83 0.34
N THR A 112 -12.57 -1.09 -0.63
CA THR A 112 -11.12 -1.14 -0.42
C THR A 112 -10.49 0.10 -1.04
N VAL A 113 -9.77 0.90 -0.27
CA VAL A 113 -9.12 2.12 -0.74
C VAL A 113 -7.61 1.92 -0.82
N LEU A 114 -7.04 2.15 -2.01
CA LEU A 114 -5.60 2.22 -2.20
C LEU A 114 -5.20 3.69 -2.20
N ILE A 115 -4.35 4.09 -1.28
CA ILE A 115 -3.86 5.47 -1.14
C ILE A 115 -2.43 5.50 -1.69
N TYR A 116 -2.23 6.21 -2.80
CA TYR A 116 -0.96 6.24 -3.52
C TYR A 116 -0.04 7.32 -3.00
N TYR A 117 1.21 6.93 -2.77
CA TYR A 117 2.29 7.77 -2.29
C TYR A 117 3.47 7.77 -3.28
N GLN A 118 4.09 8.92 -3.47
CA GLN A 118 5.32 9.08 -4.25
C GLN A 118 6.37 9.82 -3.43
N GLU A 119 7.64 9.48 -3.63
CA GLU A 119 8.73 10.16 -2.93
C GLU A 119 8.82 11.64 -3.31
N VAL A 120 8.97 12.51 -2.32
CA VAL A 120 9.13 13.96 -2.51
C VAL A 120 10.52 14.26 -3.10
N ASN A 121 11.53 13.53 -2.66
CA ASN A 121 12.89 13.60 -3.20
C ASN A 121 13.50 12.20 -3.30
N GLY A 122 13.62 11.70 -4.53
CA GLY A 122 14.12 10.36 -4.77
C GLY A 122 15.58 10.14 -4.38
N LEU A 123 16.45 11.11 -4.65
CA LEU A 123 17.87 11.00 -4.32
C LEU A 123 18.08 11.00 -2.80
N ALA A 124 17.40 11.87 -2.07
CA ALA A 124 17.45 11.92 -0.60
C ALA A 124 16.90 10.62 0.01
N THR A 125 15.80 10.10 -0.55
CA THR A 125 15.18 8.84 -0.11
C THR A 125 16.14 7.67 -0.26
N ILE A 126 16.75 7.50 -1.44
CA ILE A 126 17.73 6.42 -1.68
C ILE A 126 18.98 6.62 -0.81
N LYS A 127 19.52 7.84 -0.68
CA LYS A 127 20.66 8.11 0.20
C LYS A 127 20.40 7.69 1.66
N LYS A 128 19.18 7.90 2.15
CA LYS A 128 18.80 7.61 3.53
C LYS A 128 18.52 6.11 3.76
N HIS A 129 17.79 5.47 2.85
CA HIS A 129 17.23 4.13 3.10
C HIS A 129 17.90 3.01 2.28
N MET A 130 18.53 3.33 1.14
CA MET A 130 19.15 2.38 0.21
C MET A 130 20.48 2.94 -0.34
N PRO A 131 21.43 3.34 0.52
CA PRO A 131 22.64 4.06 0.11
C PRO A 131 23.49 3.30 -0.92
N GLU A 132 23.42 1.98 -0.93
CA GLU A 132 24.07 1.10 -1.90
C GLU A 132 23.52 1.25 -3.33
N MET A 133 22.28 1.73 -3.49
CA MET A 133 21.62 1.91 -4.79
C MET A 133 21.79 3.32 -5.36
N VAL A 134 22.54 4.20 -4.69
CA VAL A 134 22.69 5.61 -5.11
C VAL A 134 23.29 5.72 -6.52
N GLU A 135 24.36 5.00 -6.84
CA GLU A 135 24.97 5.11 -8.17
C GLU A 135 24.04 4.57 -9.26
N ASP A 136 23.39 3.42 -9.04
CA ASP A 136 22.40 2.85 -9.97
C ASP A 136 21.27 3.86 -10.24
N TYR A 137 20.76 4.50 -9.19
CA TYR A 137 19.74 5.54 -9.33
C TYR A 137 20.24 6.75 -10.12
N LEU A 138 21.48 7.20 -9.91
CA LEU A 138 22.08 8.32 -10.64
C LEU A 138 22.42 7.96 -12.09
N GLU A 139 22.62 6.69 -12.42
CA GLU A 139 22.75 6.21 -13.79
C GLU A 139 21.41 6.24 -14.52
N GLU A 140 20.33 5.81 -13.85
CA GLU A 140 18.96 5.85 -14.39
C GLU A 140 18.39 7.28 -14.42
N ASN A 141 18.84 8.14 -13.50
CA ASN A 141 18.38 9.51 -13.33
C ASN A 141 19.57 10.50 -13.35
N PRO A 142 20.27 10.70 -14.49
CA PRO A 142 21.45 11.55 -14.55
C PRO A 142 21.19 13.01 -14.15
N TRP A 143 19.95 13.48 -14.30
CA TRP A 143 19.52 14.81 -13.88
C TRP A 143 19.67 15.03 -12.37
N ALA A 144 19.51 13.97 -11.55
CA ALA A 144 19.60 14.06 -10.10
C ALA A 144 21.03 14.27 -9.59
N ARG A 145 22.06 14.08 -10.44
CA ARG A 145 23.46 14.40 -10.07
C ARG A 145 23.64 15.88 -9.74
N ALA A 146 22.83 16.76 -10.33
CA ALA A 146 22.84 18.19 -10.02
C ALA A 146 22.30 18.54 -8.62
N GLU A 147 21.62 17.60 -7.96
CA GLU A 147 21.09 17.74 -6.59
C GLU A 147 22.05 17.15 -5.53
N MET A 148 23.26 16.74 -5.94
CA MET A 148 24.30 16.26 -5.01
C MET A 148 25.15 17.35 -4.38
N ASP A 149 25.17 18.55 -4.97
CA ASP A 149 25.97 19.72 -4.55
C ASP A 149 25.23 20.58 -3.50
#